data_AF-A0A7V9EW48-F1
#
_entry.id   AF-A0A7V9EW48-F1
#
_cell.length_a   1.000
_cell.length_b   1.000
_cell.length_c   1.000
_cell.angle_alpha   90.00
_cell.angle_beta   90.00
_cell.angle_gamma   90.00
#
_symmetry.space_group_name_H-M   'P 1'
#
loop_
_entity.id
_entity.type
_entity.pdbx_description
1 polymer ?
#
loop_
_entity_poly.entity_id
_entity_poly.type
_entity_poly.pdbx_seq_one_letter_code
_entity_poly.pdbx_strand_id
1 'polypeptide(L)'
;RTGYYDEGHLGRLRLVDRLQGQGFSLAGIAELLRAWEERRSLAEVLGFEQALTEPWSDEEPETVSLQELLERFPDAMDDPGLALRAVELGLIEPDGEHFRIPSPSLLHAGEELVAVGVPLGVTQDEVAALQADMARVAARFVALFERYVWKPFAEAGMPAERLDEVTDALRRIRPLAAAAVSATLARAMEEATTTSTAAQVAAAHVGLPQAVGGS
;
A
#
# COMPACT_ATOMS: atom_id res chain seq x y z
N ARG A 1 -31.44 26.56 -22.74
CA ARG A 1 -30.10 26.50 -23.37
C ARG A 1 -29.21 25.73 -22.43
N THR A 2 -28.90 24.48 -22.77
CA THR A 2 -28.15 23.52 -21.96
C THR A 2 -26.67 23.90 -22.04
N GLY A 3 -26.11 24.40 -20.94
CA GLY A 3 -24.68 24.71 -20.86
C GLY A 3 -23.89 23.42 -20.72
N TYR A 4 -22.99 23.16 -21.65
CA TYR A 4 -22.05 22.04 -21.54
C TYR A 4 -21.11 22.31 -20.37
N TYR A 5 -21.17 21.46 -19.35
CA TYR A 5 -20.18 21.40 -18.29
C TYR A 5 -18.94 20.67 -18.83
N ASP A 6 -17.84 21.40 -18.99
CA ASP A 6 -16.51 20.86 -19.31
C ASP A 6 -15.92 20.12 -18.08
N GLU A 7 -15.09 19.10 -18.30
CA GLU A 7 -14.37 18.35 -17.25
C GLU A 7 -13.59 19.27 -16.29
N GLY A 8 -13.04 20.38 -16.77
CA GLY A 8 -12.40 21.39 -15.94
C GLY A 8 -13.34 22.06 -14.93
N HIS A 9 -14.61 22.24 -15.32
CA HIS A 9 -15.64 22.81 -14.43
C HIS A 9 -16.06 21.82 -13.34
N LEU A 10 -16.13 20.53 -13.67
CA LEU A 10 -16.42 19.46 -12.72
C LEU A 10 -15.25 19.26 -11.72
N GLY A 11 -14.00 19.33 -12.20
CA GLY A 11 -12.82 19.31 -11.34
C GLY A 11 -12.79 20.47 -10.35
N ARG A 12 -13.15 21.67 -10.81
CA ARG A 12 -13.29 22.87 -9.96
C ARG A 12 -14.38 22.71 -8.89
N LEU A 13 -15.54 22.14 -9.25
CA LEU A 13 -16.61 21.88 -8.29
C LEU A 13 -16.20 20.89 -7.20
N ARG A 14 -15.45 19.82 -7.56
CA ARG A 14 -14.93 18.83 -6.59
C ARG A 14 -13.91 19.43 -5.62
N LEU A 15 -13.04 20.32 -6.10
CA LEU A 15 -12.07 21.02 -5.24
C LEU A 15 -12.76 21.97 -4.26
N VAL A 16 -13.75 22.72 -4.74
CA VAL A 16 -14.56 23.61 -3.89
C VAL A 16 -15.27 22.80 -2.80
N ASP A 17 -15.88 21.66 -3.17
CA ASP A 17 -16.61 20.79 -2.23
C ASP A 17 -15.67 20.22 -1.14
N ARG A 18 -14.45 19.78 -1.52
CA ARG A 18 -13.44 19.32 -0.55
C ARG A 18 -12.96 20.42 0.41
N LEU A 19 -12.66 21.62 -0.11
CA LEU A 19 -12.19 22.73 0.72
C LEU A 19 -13.30 23.24 1.66
N GLN A 20 -14.55 23.20 1.22
CA GLN A 20 -15.69 23.46 2.11
C GLN A 20 -15.83 22.39 3.19
N GLY A 21 -15.62 21.10 2.87
CA GLY A 21 -15.58 20.01 3.84
C GLY A 21 -14.49 20.15 4.91
N GLN A 22 -13.43 20.91 4.62
CA GLN A 22 -12.35 21.24 5.56
C GLN A 22 -12.56 22.55 6.33
N GLY A 23 -13.72 23.22 6.16
CA GLY A 23 -14.09 24.41 6.93
C GLY A 23 -13.68 25.75 6.31
N PHE A 24 -13.21 25.78 5.06
CA PHE A 24 -12.91 27.03 4.37
C PHE A 24 -14.18 27.74 3.89
N SER A 25 -14.23 29.07 4.04
CA SER A 25 -15.36 29.87 3.56
C SER A 25 -15.34 30.01 2.03
N LEU A 26 -16.51 30.07 1.39
CA LEU A 26 -16.62 30.27 -0.06
C LEU A 26 -15.90 31.54 -0.55
N ALA A 27 -15.88 32.60 0.27
CA ALA A 27 -15.16 33.83 -0.03
C ALA A 27 -13.64 33.62 -0.02
N GLY A 28 -13.11 32.85 0.95
CA GLY A 28 -11.70 32.50 1.00
C GLY A 28 -11.27 31.57 -0.13
N ILE A 29 -12.12 30.60 -0.48
CA ILE A 29 -11.90 29.70 -1.63
C ILE A 29 -11.90 30.52 -2.94
N ALA A 30 -12.81 31.49 -3.09
CA ALA A 30 -12.86 32.34 -4.27
C ALA A 30 -11.62 33.23 -4.41
N GLU A 31 -11.07 33.78 -3.31
CA GLU A 31 -9.83 34.55 -3.33
C GLU A 31 -8.61 33.68 -3.71
N LEU A 32 -8.54 32.46 -3.15
CA LEU A 32 -7.49 31.48 -3.47
C LEU A 32 -7.49 31.10 -4.95
N LEU A 33 -8.67 30.82 -5.50
CA LEU A 33 -8.84 30.52 -6.92
C LEU A 33 -8.47 31.71 -7.82
N ARG A 34 -8.78 32.95 -7.39
CA ARG A 34 -8.46 34.17 -8.14
C ARG A 34 -6.96 34.46 -8.16
N ALA A 35 -6.27 34.23 -7.04
CA ALA A 35 -4.81 34.38 -6.95
C ALA A 35 -4.06 33.35 -7.83
N TRP A 36 -4.68 32.21 -8.12
CA TRP A 36 -4.14 31.18 -9.01
C TRP A 36 -4.54 31.34 -10.48
N GLU A 37 -5.66 32.01 -10.79
CA GLU A 37 -5.98 32.44 -12.16
C GLU A 37 -4.92 33.40 -12.74
N GLU A 38 -4.18 34.12 -11.88
CA GLU A 38 -3.10 35.04 -12.28
C GLU A 38 -1.75 34.33 -12.59
N ARG A 39 -1.61 33.02 -12.30
CA ARG A 39 -0.44 32.18 -12.62
C ARG A 39 -0.89 30.73 -12.92
N ARG A 40 -1.10 30.39 -14.21
CA ARG A 40 -1.44 29.07 -14.84
C ARG A 40 -1.21 27.80 -13.98
N SER A 41 -2.00 26.71 -14.01
CA SER A 41 -3.35 26.37 -14.51
C SER A 41 -4.01 25.36 -13.55
N LEU A 42 -5.33 25.48 -13.27
CA LEU A 42 -6.04 24.63 -12.29
C LEU A 42 -5.92 23.11 -12.56
N ALA A 43 -5.76 22.73 -13.84
CA ALA A 43 -5.62 21.33 -14.24
C ALA A 43 -4.35 20.67 -13.69
N GLU A 44 -3.24 21.41 -13.61
CA GLU A 44 -1.94 20.91 -13.12
C GLU A 44 -1.99 20.61 -11.62
N VAL A 45 -2.62 21.49 -10.83
CA VAL A 45 -2.81 21.30 -9.39
C VAL A 45 -3.74 20.13 -9.09
N LEU A 46 -4.85 20.03 -9.82
CA LEU A 46 -5.75 18.89 -9.69
C LEU A 46 -5.08 17.58 -10.12
N GLY A 47 -4.20 17.62 -11.12
CA GLY A 47 -3.41 16.47 -11.56
C GLY A 47 -2.41 16.02 -10.49
N PHE A 48 -1.75 16.97 -9.82
CA PHE A 48 -0.84 16.70 -8.72
C PHE A 48 -1.57 16.13 -7.49
N GLU A 49 -2.69 16.72 -7.05
CA GLU A 49 -3.49 16.18 -5.95
C GLU A 49 -3.99 14.76 -6.24
N GLN A 50 -4.44 14.50 -7.46
CA GLN A 50 -4.84 13.17 -7.89
C GLN A 50 -3.67 12.19 -7.82
N ALA A 51 -2.51 12.55 -8.34
CA ALA A 51 -1.31 11.69 -8.28
C ALA A 51 -0.79 11.45 -6.85
N LEU A 52 -1.11 12.32 -5.88
CA LEU A 52 -0.79 12.11 -4.47
C LEU A 52 -1.79 11.20 -3.75
N THR A 53 -3.07 11.28 -4.11
CA THR A 53 -4.17 10.58 -3.42
C THR A 53 -4.58 9.28 -4.09
N GLU A 54 -4.15 9.04 -5.33
CA GLU A 54 -4.42 7.81 -6.06
C GLU A 54 -3.85 6.61 -5.27
N PRO A 55 -4.59 5.49 -5.14
CA PRO A 55 -4.13 4.31 -4.43
C PRO A 55 -2.81 3.76 -4.98
N TRP A 56 -2.04 3.09 -4.13
CA TRP A 56 -0.82 2.37 -4.53
C TRP A 56 -1.09 0.92 -4.97
N SER A 57 -2.32 0.45 -4.77
CA SER A 57 -2.79 -0.87 -5.16
C SER A 57 -4.06 -0.73 -5.99
N ASP A 58 -4.20 -1.58 -7.01
CA ASP A 58 -5.41 -1.73 -7.81
C ASP A 58 -6.41 -2.72 -7.19
N GLU A 59 -6.12 -3.23 -5.99
CA GLU A 59 -7.04 -4.10 -5.26
C GLU A 59 -8.33 -3.36 -4.90
N GLU A 60 -9.46 -3.96 -5.26
CA GLU A 60 -10.76 -3.52 -4.80
C GLU A 60 -10.98 -4.04 -3.37
N PRO A 61 -11.17 -3.16 -2.36
CA PRO A 61 -11.45 -3.60 -1.02
C PRO A 61 -12.74 -4.42 -0.95
N GLU A 62 -12.72 -5.48 -0.14
CA GLU A 62 -13.88 -6.35 0.07
C GLU A 62 -14.62 -5.91 1.34
N THR A 63 -15.94 -6.08 1.40
CA THR A 63 -16.74 -5.88 2.61
C THR A 63 -17.31 -7.23 3.04
N VAL A 64 -17.07 -7.61 4.29
CA VAL A 64 -17.52 -8.89 4.86
C VAL A 64 -18.23 -8.69 6.19
N SER A 65 -19.14 -9.59 6.52
CA SER A 65 -19.76 -9.68 7.84
C SER A 65 -18.82 -10.28 8.87
N LEU A 66 -19.12 -10.08 10.16
CA LEU A 66 -18.40 -10.78 11.24
C LEU A 66 -18.51 -12.30 11.09
N GLN A 67 -19.66 -12.81 10.64
CA GLN A 67 -19.87 -14.24 10.48
C GLN A 67 -18.93 -14.82 9.41
N GLU A 68 -18.82 -14.16 8.26
CA GLU A 68 -17.92 -14.60 7.18
C GLU A 68 -16.44 -14.57 7.62
N LEU A 69 -16.03 -13.58 8.42
CA LEU A 69 -14.68 -13.55 8.99
C LEU A 69 -14.42 -14.72 9.95
N LEU A 70 -15.37 -15.05 10.81
CA LEU A 70 -15.22 -16.17 11.76
C LEU A 70 -15.27 -17.54 11.06
N GLU A 71 -15.99 -17.65 9.93
CA GLU A 71 -15.96 -18.85 9.09
C GLU A 71 -14.58 -19.06 8.45
N ARG A 72 -13.92 -17.98 8.00
CA ARG A 72 -12.57 -18.02 7.42
C ARG A 72 -11.48 -18.19 8.47
N PHE A 73 -11.69 -17.65 9.68
CA PHE A 73 -10.72 -17.67 10.77
C PHE A 73 -11.37 -18.12 12.09
N PRO A 74 -11.62 -19.43 12.27
CA PRO A 74 -12.31 -19.95 13.46
C PRO A 74 -11.57 -19.64 14.77
N ASP A 75 -10.23 -19.63 14.76
CA ASP A 75 -9.39 -19.30 15.92
C ASP A 75 -9.69 -17.91 16.51
N ALA A 76 -10.20 -16.98 15.70
CA ALA A 76 -10.57 -15.64 16.17
C ALA A 76 -11.83 -15.65 17.06
N MET A 77 -12.62 -16.73 17.06
CA MET A 77 -13.73 -16.91 17.99
C MET A 77 -13.25 -17.21 19.42
N ASP A 78 -12.15 -17.95 19.53
CA ASP A 78 -11.63 -18.44 20.81
C ASP A 78 -10.78 -17.38 21.53
N ASP A 79 -10.20 -16.43 20.78
CA ASP A 79 -9.41 -15.33 21.32
C ASP A 79 -9.82 -13.97 20.69
N PRO A 80 -10.64 -13.16 21.40
CA PRO A 80 -10.99 -11.81 20.97
C PRO A 80 -9.78 -10.88 20.74
N GLY A 81 -8.63 -11.17 21.34
CA GLY A 81 -7.39 -10.43 21.13
C GLY A 81 -6.88 -10.52 19.69
N LEU A 82 -7.11 -11.65 19.01
CA LEU A 82 -6.71 -11.83 17.61
C LEU A 82 -7.52 -10.95 16.67
N ALA A 83 -8.82 -10.76 16.94
CA ALA A 83 -9.68 -9.86 16.17
C ALA A 83 -9.26 -8.39 16.34
N LEU A 84 -8.97 -7.98 17.58
CA LEU A 84 -8.46 -6.63 17.86
C LEU A 84 -7.12 -6.37 17.17
N ARG A 85 -6.20 -7.35 17.22
CA ARG A 85 -4.91 -7.27 16.54
C ARG A 85 -5.06 -7.18 15.02
N ALA A 86 -6.02 -7.86 14.42
CA ALA A 86 -6.30 -7.75 12.98
C ALA A 86 -6.71 -6.32 12.60
N VAL A 87 -7.49 -5.64 13.45
CA VAL A 87 -7.84 -4.22 13.29
C VAL A 87 -6.61 -3.33 13.47
N GLU A 88 -5.79 -3.56 14.49
CA GLU A 88 -4.55 -2.79 14.73
C GLU A 88 -3.54 -2.90 13.57
N LEU A 89 -3.45 -4.06 12.93
CA LEU A 89 -2.61 -4.31 11.76
C LEU A 89 -3.22 -3.78 10.46
N GLY A 90 -4.45 -3.26 10.50
CA GLY A 90 -5.19 -2.77 9.32
C GLY A 90 -5.57 -3.88 8.34
N LEU A 91 -5.65 -5.13 8.78
CA LEU A 91 -6.09 -6.26 7.95
C LEU A 91 -7.60 -6.25 7.74
N ILE A 92 -8.32 -5.73 8.73
CA ILE A 92 -9.75 -5.45 8.69
C ILE A 92 -10.01 -4.08 9.31
N GLU A 93 -11.02 -3.38 8.82
CA GLU A 93 -11.45 -2.09 9.34
C GLU A 93 -12.93 -2.16 9.69
N PRO A 94 -13.35 -1.81 10.92
CA PRO A 94 -14.77 -1.79 11.28
C PRO A 94 -15.56 -0.78 10.43
N ASP A 95 -16.67 -1.22 9.85
CA ASP A 95 -17.60 -0.40 9.06
C ASP A 95 -19.05 -0.74 9.41
N GLY A 96 -19.55 -0.12 10.49
CA GLY A 96 -20.89 -0.38 11.02
C GLY A 96 -21.05 -1.82 11.51
N GLU A 97 -21.91 -2.59 10.85
CA GLU A 97 -22.15 -4.02 11.13
C GLU A 97 -21.24 -4.94 10.29
N HIS A 98 -20.43 -4.37 9.42
CA HIS A 98 -19.51 -5.08 8.53
C HIS A 98 -18.05 -4.71 8.83
N PHE A 99 -17.14 -5.38 8.14
CA PHE A 99 -15.72 -5.09 8.11
C PHE A 99 -15.27 -4.87 6.68
N ARG A 100 -14.51 -3.80 6.45
CA ARG A 100 -13.80 -3.57 5.20
C ARG A 100 -12.45 -4.27 5.27
N ILE A 101 -12.11 -5.03 4.24
CA ILE A 101 -10.82 -5.69 4.06
C ILE A 101 -10.03 -4.85 3.05
N PRO A 102 -9.00 -4.10 3.48
CA PRO A 102 -8.26 -3.23 2.58
C PRO A 102 -7.48 -3.99 1.51
N SER A 103 -7.01 -5.21 1.83
CA SER A 103 -6.30 -6.08 0.89
C SER A 103 -6.86 -7.50 0.95
N PRO A 104 -7.78 -7.86 0.04
CA PRO A 104 -8.32 -9.22 -0.04
C PRO A 104 -7.24 -10.26 -0.35
N SER A 105 -6.21 -9.89 -1.10
CA SER A 105 -5.09 -10.79 -1.45
C SER A 105 -4.29 -11.19 -0.20
N LEU A 106 -4.01 -10.23 0.69
CA LEU A 106 -3.32 -10.46 1.95
C LEU A 106 -4.17 -11.31 2.90
N LEU A 107 -5.48 -11.06 2.97
CA LEU A 107 -6.39 -11.86 3.78
C LEU A 107 -6.43 -13.32 3.29
N HIS A 108 -6.53 -13.53 1.98
CA HIS A 108 -6.53 -14.87 1.39
C HIS A 108 -5.20 -15.61 1.65
N ALA A 109 -4.06 -14.92 1.57
CA ALA A 109 -2.77 -15.53 1.93
C ALA A 109 -2.73 -15.97 3.40
N GLY A 110 -3.31 -15.18 4.31
CA GLY A 110 -3.45 -15.56 5.72
C GLY A 110 -4.37 -16.76 5.93
N GLU A 111 -5.48 -16.83 5.20
CA GLU A 111 -6.41 -17.96 5.21
C GLU A 111 -5.71 -19.27 4.80
N GLU A 112 -4.93 -19.25 3.71
CA GLU A 112 -4.17 -20.40 3.25
C GLU A 112 -3.11 -20.86 4.28
N LEU A 113 -2.45 -19.94 4.97
CA LEU A 113 -1.48 -20.26 6.03
C LEU A 113 -2.15 -20.94 7.23
N VAL A 114 -3.32 -20.44 7.64
CA VAL A 114 -4.11 -21.05 8.72
C VAL A 114 -4.63 -22.42 8.29
N ALA A 115 -5.07 -22.58 7.04
CA ALA A 115 -5.55 -23.85 6.50
C ALA A 115 -4.49 -24.96 6.51
N VAL A 116 -3.20 -24.62 6.36
CA VAL A 116 -2.08 -25.58 6.49
C VAL A 116 -1.59 -25.76 7.93
N GLY A 117 -2.26 -25.16 8.92
CA GLY A 117 -2.04 -25.36 10.34
C GLY A 117 -1.11 -24.33 11.01
N VAL A 118 -0.80 -23.21 10.37
CA VAL A 118 -0.06 -22.11 11.02
C VAL A 118 -1.03 -21.35 11.93
N PRO A 119 -0.74 -21.20 13.24
CA PRO A 119 -1.64 -20.49 14.14
C PRO A 119 -1.91 -19.05 13.68
N LEU A 120 -3.14 -18.57 13.83
CA LEU A 120 -3.52 -17.23 13.38
C LEU A 120 -2.65 -16.12 14.00
N GLY A 121 -2.34 -16.21 15.29
CA GLY A 121 -1.47 -15.24 15.97
C GLY A 121 -0.05 -15.19 15.37
N VAL A 122 0.50 -16.35 14.99
CA VAL A 122 1.82 -16.43 14.32
C VAL A 122 1.74 -15.80 12.93
N THR A 123 0.65 -16.07 12.18
CA THR A 123 0.41 -15.44 10.88
C THR A 123 0.35 -13.91 11.00
N GLN A 124 -0.33 -13.39 12.03
CA GLN A 124 -0.38 -11.95 12.30
C GLN A 124 0.97 -11.36 12.68
N ASP A 125 1.81 -12.09 13.41
CA ASP A 125 3.17 -11.66 13.74
C ASP A 125 4.05 -11.55 12.49
N GLU A 126 3.96 -12.51 11.58
CA GLU A 126 4.68 -12.47 10.30
C GLU A 126 4.19 -11.31 9.41
N VAL A 127 2.88 -11.03 9.38
CA VAL A 127 2.33 -9.86 8.68
C VAL A 127 2.89 -8.57 9.27
N ALA A 128 2.95 -8.43 10.60
CA ALA A 128 3.50 -7.24 11.25
C ALA A 128 4.98 -7.04 10.90
N ALA A 129 5.77 -8.12 10.91
CA ALA A 129 7.18 -8.08 10.51
C ALA A 129 7.33 -7.68 9.03
N LEU A 130 6.54 -8.27 8.15
CA LEU A 130 6.55 -7.96 6.71
C LEU A 130 6.16 -6.50 6.44
N GLN A 131 5.14 -5.98 7.12
CA GLN A 131 4.75 -4.56 7.02
C GLN A 131 5.89 -3.64 7.46
N ALA A 132 6.60 -3.96 8.55
CA ALA A 132 7.76 -3.19 9.00
C ALA A 132 8.91 -3.23 7.97
N ASP A 133 9.12 -4.36 7.31
CA ASP A 133 10.13 -4.51 6.26
C ASP A 133 9.76 -3.70 5.01
N MET A 134 8.50 -3.77 4.59
CA MET A 134 7.97 -3.00 3.46
C MET A 134 7.99 -1.50 3.74
N ALA A 135 7.74 -1.06 4.98
CA ALA A 135 7.87 0.35 5.36
C ALA A 135 9.31 0.86 5.15
N ARG A 136 10.32 0.05 5.45
CA ARG A 136 11.74 0.41 5.19
C ARG A 136 12.04 0.47 3.69
N VAL A 137 11.44 -0.40 2.89
CA VAL A 137 11.56 -0.38 1.43
C VAL A 137 10.88 0.86 0.86
N ALA A 138 9.66 1.18 1.29
CA ALA A 138 8.91 2.36 0.88
C ALA A 138 9.68 3.65 1.20
N ALA A 139 10.25 3.76 2.41
CA ALA A 139 11.06 4.91 2.80
C ALA A 139 12.27 5.13 1.87
N ARG A 140 12.87 4.07 1.31
CA ARG A 140 13.95 4.19 0.31
C ARG A 140 13.45 4.78 -1.00
N PHE A 141 12.29 4.35 -1.50
CA PHE A 141 11.71 4.92 -2.72
C PHE A 141 11.32 6.38 -2.52
N VAL A 142 10.71 6.71 -1.39
CA VAL A 142 10.38 8.10 -1.01
C VAL A 142 11.64 8.96 -0.96
N ALA A 143 12.71 8.50 -0.30
CA ALA A 143 13.97 9.23 -0.25
C ALA A 143 14.61 9.47 -1.63
N LEU A 144 14.46 8.52 -2.56
CA LEU A 144 14.91 8.72 -3.95
C LEU A 144 14.08 9.79 -4.65
N PHE A 145 12.77 9.75 -4.52
CA PHE A 145 11.88 10.78 -5.07
C PHE A 145 12.19 12.17 -4.49
N GLU A 146 12.31 12.27 -3.16
CA GLU A 146 12.64 13.51 -2.47
C GLU A 146 13.96 14.10 -2.96
N ARG A 147 14.99 13.25 -3.10
CA ARG A 147 16.33 13.68 -3.49
C ARG A 147 16.41 14.10 -4.96
N TYR A 148 15.78 13.36 -5.87
CA TYR A 148 16.00 13.52 -7.31
C TYR A 148 14.87 14.25 -8.04
N VAL A 149 13.69 14.37 -7.43
CA VAL A 149 12.53 15.05 -8.03
C VAL A 149 12.16 16.28 -7.19
N TRP A 150 11.83 16.08 -5.91
CA TRP A 150 11.29 17.14 -5.06
C TRP A 150 12.31 18.24 -4.75
N LYS A 151 13.51 17.87 -4.29
CA LYS A 151 14.54 18.84 -3.89
C LYS A 151 14.97 19.76 -5.06
N PRO A 152 15.28 19.26 -6.27
CA PRO A 152 15.57 20.13 -7.41
C PRO A 152 14.40 21.04 -7.81
N PHE A 153 13.16 20.55 -7.68
CA PHE A 153 11.96 21.35 -7.93
C PHE A 153 11.81 22.48 -6.88
N ALA A 154 12.02 22.17 -5.61
CA ALA A 154 11.98 23.12 -4.51
C ALA A 154 13.09 24.17 -4.59
N GLU A 155 14.34 23.76 -4.89
CA GLU A 155 15.49 24.66 -5.07
C GLU A 155 15.30 25.62 -6.26
N ALA A 156 14.54 25.21 -7.28
CA ALA A 156 14.14 26.06 -8.40
C ALA A 156 12.99 27.04 -8.06
N GLY A 157 12.52 27.06 -6.80
CA GLY A 157 11.44 27.94 -6.35
C GLY A 157 10.04 27.39 -6.64
N MET A 158 9.90 26.07 -6.83
CA MET A 158 8.62 25.40 -7.14
C MET A 158 7.88 26.05 -8.33
N PRO A 159 8.53 26.17 -9.49
CA PRO A 159 7.92 26.83 -10.65
C PRO A 159 6.69 26.03 -11.11
N ALA A 160 5.55 26.70 -11.26
CA ALA A 160 4.28 26.08 -11.62
C ALA A 160 4.39 25.27 -12.93
N GLU A 161 5.15 25.78 -13.90
CA GLU A 161 5.36 25.14 -15.21
C GLU A 161 6.04 23.77 -15.15
N ARG A 162 6.63 23.40 -14.00
CA ARG A 162 7.29 22.11 -13.79
C ARG A 162 6.53 21.17 -12.87
N LEU A 163 5.35 21.57 -12.38
CA LEU A 163 4.53 20.73 -11.51
C LEU A 163 4.07 19.44 -12.21
N ASP A 164 3.81 19.51 -13.51
CA ASP A 164 3.49 18.34 -14.34
C ASP A 164 4.64 17.33 -14.38
N GLU A 165 5.91 17.78 -14.42
CA GLU A 165 7.07 16.88 -14.39
C GLU A 165 7.12 16.07 -13.09
N VAL A 166 6.82 16.73 -11.96
CA VAL A 166 6.76 16.10 -10.63
C VAL A 166 5.59 15.11 -10.55
N THR A 167 4.44 15.51 -11.08
CA THR A 167 3.23 14.69 -11.13
C THR A 167 3.44 13.43 -11.98
N ASP A 168 4.06 13.57 -13.15
CA ASP A 168 4.41 12.45 -14.02
C ASP A 168 5.43 11.51 -13.37
N ALA A 169 6.39 12.06 -12.62
CA ALA A 169 7.33 11.25 -11.86
C ALA A 169 6.63 10.41 -10.79
N LEU A 170 5.65 10.98 -10.07
CA LEU A 170 4.82 10.24 -9.10
C LEU A 170 4.00 9.12 -9.76
N ARG A 171 3.37 9.40 -10.92
CA ARG A 171 2.61 8.36 -11.64
C ARG A 171 3.50 7.22 -12.13
N ARG A 172 4.75 7.52 -12.55
CA ARG A 172 5.70 6.50 -13.03
C ARG A 172 6.37 5.70 -11.92
N ILE A 173 6.59 6.28 -10.73
CA ILE A 173 7.33 5.58 -9.67
C ILE A 173 6.55 4.40 -9.10
N ARG A 174 5.22 4.48 -9.06
CA ARG A 174 4.33 3.47 -8.47
C ARG A 174 4.48 2.08 -9.11
N PRO A 175 4.23 1.89 -10.43
CA PRO A 175 4.39 0.57 -11.05
C PRO A 175 5.85 0.10 -11.05
N LEU A 176 6.83 1.02 -11.10
CA LEU A 176 8.25 0.67 -11.05
C LEU A 176 8.66 0.13 -9.68
N ALA A 177 8.19 0.75 -8.59
CA ALA A 177 8.47 0.29 -7.24
C ALA A 177 7.88 -1.11 -7.01
N ALA A 178 6.62 -1.34 -7.40
CA ALA A 178 5.97 -2.64 -7.30
C ALA A 178 6.75 -3.73 -8.06
N ALA A 179 7.11 -3.46 -9.32
CA ALA A 179 7.89 -4.38 -10.15
C ALA A 179 9.27 -4.69 -9.55
N ALA A 180 9.97 -3.67 -9.02
CA ALA A 180 11.28 -3.84 -8.41
C ALA A 180 11.21 -4.67 -7.12
N VAL A 181 10.21 -4.45 -6.28
CA VAL A 181 9.99 -5.24 -5.05
C VAL A 181 9.68 -6.69 -5.39
N SER A 182 8.74 -6.93 -6.31
CA SER A 182 8.37 -8.28 -6.75
C SER A 182 9.57 -9.05 -7.30
N ALA A 183 10.35 -8.46 -8.20
CA ALA A 183 11.54 -9.09 -8.78
C ALA A 183 12.62 -9.36 -7.72
N THR A 184 12.81 -8.44 -6.77
CA THR A 184 13.81 -8.62 -5.70
C THR A 184 13.38 -9.71 -4.72
N LEU A 185 12.09 -9.77 -4.38
CA LEU A 185 11.53 -10.81 -3.52
C LEU A 185 11.66 -12.19 -4.18
N ALA A 186 11.29 -12.32 -5.46
CA ALA A 186 11.43 -13.58 -6.20
C ALA A 186 12.88 -14.11 -6.15
N ARG A 187 13.86 -13.25 -6.42
CA ARG A 187 15.28 -13.61 -6.34
C ARG A 187 15.71 -13.99 -4.93
N ALA A 188 15.26 -13.25 -3.92
CA ALA A 188 15.58 -13.56 -2.51
C ALA A 188 15.01 -14.93 -2.10
N MET A 189 13.81 -15.28 -2.57
CA MET A 189 13.18 -16.57 -2.33
C MET A 189 13.93 -17.73 -3.02
N GLU A 190 14.42 -17.54 -4.24
CA GLU A 190 15.25 -18.53 -4.95
C GLU A 190 16.57 -18.80 -4.19
N GLU A 191 17.22 -17.74 -3.73
CA GLU A 191 18.46 -17.83 -2.94
C GLU A 191 18.22 -18.52 -1.59
N ALA A 192 17.15 -18.17 -0.89
CA ALA A 192 16.77 -18.77 0.39
C ALA A 192 16.40 -20.26 0.24
N THR A 193 15.65 -20.62 -0.80
CA THR A 193 15.26 -22.00 -1.07
C THR A 193 16.47 -22.87 -1.39
N THR A 194 17.40 -22.37 -2.22
CA THR A 194 18.66 -23.05 -2.55
C THR A 194 19.52 -23.26 -1.30
N THR A 195 19.59 -22.27 -0.42
CA THR A 195 20.34 -22.35 0.83
C THR A 195 19.71 -23.32 1.82
N SER A 196 18.38 -23.28 1.97
CA SER A 196 17.62 -24.16 2.86
C SER A 196 17.69 -25.62 2.42
N THR A 197 17.53 -25.89 1.11
CA THR A 197 17.66 -27.24 0.56
C THR A 197 19.08 -27.78 0.74
N ALA A 198 20.12 -26.97 0.48
CA ALA A 198 21.50 -27.36 0.74
C ALA A 198 21.75 -27.67 2.22
N ALA A 199 21.21 -26.87 3.15
CA ALA A 199 21.33 -27.10 4.58
C ALA A 199 20.61 -28.38 5.03
N GLN A 200 19.41 -28.64 4.51
CA GLN A 200 18.65 -29.86 4.81
C GLN A 200 19.33 -31.12 4.25
N VAL A 201 19.90 -31.07 3.04
CA VAL A 201 20.66 -32.19 2.45
C VAL A 201 21.94 -32.46 3.25
N ALA A 202 22.64 -31.42 3.70
CA ALA A 202 23.82 -31.56 4.55
C ALA A 202 23.47 -32.17 5.92
N ALA A 203 22.39 -31.72 6.55
CA ALA A 203 21.88 -32.28 7.80
C ALA A 203 21.46 -33.76 7.65
N ALA A 204 20.84 -34.12 6.53
CA ALA A 204 20.47 -35.51 6.22
C ALA A 204 21.67 -36.43 5.96
N HIS A 205 22.77 -35.91 5.38
CA HIS A 205 23.99 -36.70 5.13
C HIS A 205 24.84 -36.93 6.39
N VAL A 206 24.79 -36.02 7.37
CA VAL A 206 25.52 -36.18 8.65
C VAL A 206 24.85 -37.22 9.58
N GLY A 207 23.59 -37.57 9.34
CA GLY A 207 22.82 -38.52 10.15
C GLY A 207 22.94 -40.01 9.79
N LEU A 208 23.72 -40.40 8.76
CA LEU A 208 23.90 -41.81 8.39
C LEU A 208 25.04 -42.45 9.19
N PRO A 209 24.80 -43.48 10.02
CA PRO A 209 25.87 -44.19 10.72
C PRO A 209 26.77 -44.90 9.70
N GLN A 210 28.06 -44.57 9.73
CA GLN A 210 29.11 -45.35 9.08
C GLN A 210 29.08 -46.76 9.69
N ALA A 211 28.46 -47.70 8.98
CA ALA A 211 28.53 -49.11 9.34
C ALA A 211 30.00 -49.53 9.30
N VAL A 212 30.59 -49.70 10.47
CA VAL A 212 31.92 -50.24 10.69
C VAL A 212 31.94 -51.64 10.07
N GLY A 213 32.56 -51.75 8.88
CA GLY A 213 32.90 -53.02 8.26
C GLY A 213 33.98 -53.70 9.08
N GLY A 214 33.57 -54.58 9.98
CA GLY A 214 34.45 -55.53 10.64
C GLY A 214 34.57 -56.80 9.80
N SER A 215 35.78 -57.10 9.36
CA SER A 215 36.35 -58.45 9.25
C SER A 215 37.86 -58.34 9.16
#